data_AF-A0A0D3KNB1-F1
#
_entry.id   AF-A0A0D3KNB1-F1
#
_cell.length_a   1.000
_cell.length_b   1.000
_cell.length_c   1.000
_cell.angle_alpha   90.00
_cell.angle_beta   90.00
_cell.angle_gamma   90.00
#
_symmetry.space_group_name_H-M   'P 1'
#
loop_
_entity.id
_entity.type
_entity.pdbx_description
1 polymer ?
#
loop_
_entity_poly.entity_id
_entity_poly.type
_entity_poly.pdbx_seq_one_letter_code
_entity_poly.pdbx_strand_id
1 'polypeptide(L)'
;AALDQTFLQSVLADDAIVTALLQKHALGSEVPASVALTLENSAQTTLNGEDITVDGSTGSVLVTPSILGGPSTVISADVQTSNGVIHVVDKVLALAALVPPPSPPPPAAP
;
A
#
# COMPACT_ATOMS: atom_id res chain seq x y z
N ALA A 1 7.11 15.17 5.47
CA ALA A 1 8.29 14.50 6.06
C ALA A 1 8.93 13.66 4.97
N ALA A 2 10.24 13.76 4.78
CA ALA A 2 10.97 12.98 3.79
C ALA A 2 11.41 11.65 4.39
N LEU A 3 11.58 10.65 3.54
CA LEU A 3 12.24 9.40 3.92
C LEU A 3 13.71 9.66 4.24
N ASP A 4 14.16 9.23 5.42
CA ASP A 4 15.58 9.34 5.77
C ASP A 4 16.43 8.45 4.85
N GLN A 5 17.57 8.97 4.38
CA GLN A 5 18.44 8.21 3.48
C GLN A 5 19.05 6.97 4.14
N THR A 6 19.24 6.98 5.46
CA THR A 6 19.72 5.82 6.23
C THR A 6 18.67 4.72 6.26
N PHE A 7 17.40 5.11 6.40
CA PHE A 7 16.28 4.18 6.31
C PHE A 7 16.17 3.57 4.91
N LEU A 8 16.26 4.39 3.86
CA LEU A 8 16.24 3.88 2.47
C LEU A 8 17.39 2.90 2.21
N GLN A 9 18.58 3.18 2.71
CA GLN A 9 19.72 2.26 2.59
C GLN A 9 19.49 0.96 3.36
N SER A 10 18.89 1.03 4.56
CA SER A 10 18.55 -0.16 5.34
C SER A 10 17.51 -1.04 4.62
N VAL A 11 16.52 -0.41 3.97
CA VAL A 11 15.51 -1.13 3.18
C VAL A 11 16.14 -1.73 1.93
N LEU A 12 16.99 -0.98 1.22
CA LEU A 12 17.69 -1.47 0.02
C LEU A 12 18.73 -2.55 0.31
N ALA A 13 19.29 -2.58 1.51
CA ALA A 13 20.28 -3.58 1.91
C ALA A 13 19.67 -4.98 2.09
N ASP A 14 18.34 -5.07 2.26
CA ASP A 14 17.63 -6.33 2.49
C ASP A 14 16.69 -6.64 1.32
N ASP A 15 17.08 -7.61 0.49
CA ASP A 15 16.35 -8.01 -0.71
C ASP A 15 14.94 -8.55 -0.38
N ALA A 16 14.76 -9.17 0.79
CA ALA A 16 13.46 -9.67 1.23
C ALA A 16 12.51 -8.53 1.57
N ILE A 17 13.01 -7.47 2.20
CA ILE A 17 12.23 -6.27 2.50
C ILE A 17 11.85 -5.54 1.21
N VAL A 18 12.80 -5.35 0.28
CA VAL A 18 12.52 -4.71 -1.02
C VAL A 18 11.45 -5.50 -1.77
N THR A 19 11.59 -6.82 -1.83
CA THR A 19 10.62 -7.69 -2.50
C THR A 19 9.23 -7.58 -1.87
N ALA A 20 9.13 -7.64 -0.55
CA ALA A 20 7.86 -7.52 0.16
C ALA A 20 7.23 -6.13 -0.02
N LEU A 21 8.05 -5.07 0.00
CA LEU A 21 7.61 -3.69 -0.23
C LEU A 21 6.99 -3.55 -1.64
N LEU A 22 7.67 -4.05 -2.67
CA LEU A 22 7.17 -4.01 -4.04
C LEU A 22 5.90 -4.85 -4.20
N GLN A 23 5.85 -6.03 -3.57
CA GLN A 23 4.65 -6.88 -3.56
C GLN A 23 3.46 -6.20 -2.88
N LYS A 24 3.69 -5.36 -1.87
CA LYS A 24 2.61 -4.58 -1.24
C LYS A 24 2.07 -3.46 -2.15
N HIS A 25 2.88 -2.98 -3.10
CA HIS A 25 2.43 -1.99 -4.09
C HIS A 25 1.73 -2.62 -5.30
N ALA A 26 1.83 -3.94 -5.44
CA ALA A 26 1.19 -4.69 -6.51
C ALA A 26 -0.06 -5.41 -5.99
N LEU A 27 -1.14 -5.34 -6.75
CA LEU A 27 -2.32 -6.17 -6.55
C LEU A 27 -2.31 -7.32 -7.55
N GLY A 28 -2.87 -8.46 -7.16
CA GLY A 28 -3.07 -9.60 -8.05
C GLY A 28 -4.25 -9.44 -8.99
N SER A 29 -4.97 -8.33 -8.86
CA SER A 29 -6.18 -7.99 -9.59
C SER A 29 -6.07 -6.59 -10.18
N GLU A 30 -6.70 -6.40 -11.34
CA GLU A 30 -6.80 -5.09 -11.97
C GLU A 30 -7.93 -4.28 -11.35
N VAL A 31 -7.58 -3.15 -10.72
CA VAL A 31 -8.55 -2.20 -10.18
C VAL A 31 -8.38 -0.89 -10.94
N PRO A 32 -9.20 -0.59 -11.96
CA PRO A 32 -9.13 0.68 -12.67
C PRO A 32 -9.61 1.83 -11.76
N ALA A 33 -9.23 3.06 -12.11
CA ALA A 33 -9.53 4.24 -11.30
C ALA A 33 -11.04 4.41 -11.09
N SER A 34 -11.85 4.13 -12.12
CA SER A 34 -13.30 4.19 -12.05
C SER A 34 -13.89 3.25 -10.99
N VAL A 35 -13.32 2.06 -10.82
CA VAL A 35 -13.74 1.10 -9.79
C VAL A 35 -13.21 1.55 -8.42
N ALA A 36 -11.94 1.98 -8.35
CA ALA A 36 -11.34 2.55 -7.14
C ALA A 36 -12.14 3.74 -6.57
N LEU A 37 -12.71 4.57 -7.44
CA LEU A 37 -13.56 5.70 -7.06
C LEU A 37 -14.92 5.27 -6.49
N THR A 38 -15.42 4.08 -6.85
CA THR A 38 -16.67 3.53 -6.29
C THR A 38 -16.46 2.76 -4.99
N LEU A 39 -15.21 2.48 -4.62
CA LEU A 39 -14.87 1.74 -3.41
C LEU A 39 -14.90 2.68 -2.20
N GLU A 40 -15.64 2.28 -1.18
CA GLU A 40 -15.74 3.00 0.10
C GLU A 40 -15.02 2.16 1.16
N ASN A 41 -13.87 2.65 1.64
CA ASN A 41 -13.04 1.99 2.64
C ASN A 41 -12.82 0.48 2.41
N SER A 42 -12.62 0.07 1.16
CA SER A 42 -12.56 -1.36 0.81
C SER A 42 -11.16 -1.92 0.97
N ALA A 43 -11.05 -3.03 1.69
CA ALA A 43 -9.81 -3.78 1.80
C ALA A 43 -9.50 -4.49 0.48
N GLN A 44 -8.25 -4.39 0.03
CA GLN A 44 -7.70 -5.10 -1.12
C GLN A 44 -6.45 -5.84 -0.70
N THR A 45 -6.44 -7.15 -0.94
CA THR A 45 -5.28 -7.97 -0.61
C THR A 45 -4.19 -7.76 -1.66
N THR A 46 -3.01 -7.35 -1.20
CA THR A 46 -1.84 -7.15 -2.06
C THR A 46 -1.13 -8.47 -2.36
N LEU A 47 -0.18 -8.48 -3.29
CA LEU A 47 0.66 -9.65 -3.57
C LEU A 47 1.45 -10.12 -2.35
N ASN A 48 1.72 -9.21 -1.40
CA ASN A 48 2.43 -9.54 -0.18
C ASN A 48 1.55 -10.29 0.85
N GLY A 49 0.23 -10.37 0.61
CA GLY A 49 -0.73 -10.97 1.53
C GLY A 49 -1.25 -10.01 2.61
N GLU A 50 -0.74 -8.78 2.66
CA GLU A 50 -1.28 -7.72 3.50
C GLU A 50 -2.41 -6.97 2.78
N ASP A 51 -3.45 -6.60 3.53
CA ASP A 51 -4.55 -5.80 3.00
C ASP A 51 -4.21 -4.30 3.02
N ILE A 52 -4.56 -3.62 1.94
CA ILE A 52 -4.58 -2.16 1.84
C ILE A 52 -6.02 -1.69 1.77
N THR A 53 -6.32 -0.57 2.42
CA THR A 53 -7.65 0.05 2.36
C THR A 53 -7.65 1.09 1.26
N VAL A 54 -8.54 0.93 0.29
CA VAL A 54 -8.78 1.87 -0.82
C VAL A 54 -10.10 2.60 -0.58
N ASP A 55 -10.05 3.93 -0.62
CA ASP A 55 -11.20 4.81 -0.44
C ASP A 55 -11.28 5.84 -1.57
N GLY A 56 -12.32 5.74 -2.39
CA GLY A 56 -12.60 6.63 -3.50
C GLY A 56 -13.74 7.63 -3.25
N SER A 57 -14.42 7.53 -2.10
CA SER A 57 -15.65 8.27 -1.78
C SER A 57 -15.44 9.80 -1.79
N THR A 58 -14.20 10.23 -1.53
CA THR A 58 -13.82 11.66 -1.51
C THR A 58 -13.60 12.28 -2.89
N GLY A 59 -13.77 11.52 -3.98
CA GLY A 59 -13.51 11.97 -5.36
C GLY A 59 -12.03 11.86 -5.77
N SER A 60 -11.16 11.44 -4.85
CA SER A 60 -9.79 10.99 -5.13
C SER A 60 -9.62 9.61 -4.53
N VAL A 61 -8.74 8.79 -5.11
CA VAL A 61 -8.43 7.47 -4.56
C VAL A 61 -7.39 7.62 -3.46
N LEU A 62 -7.76 7.28 -2.23
CA LEU A 62 -6.88 7.22 -1.07
C LEU A 62 -6.55 5.77 -0.74
N VAL A 63 -5.30 5.50 -0.40
CA VAL A 63 -4.80 4.17 -0.07
C VAL A 63 -4.10 4.21 1.28
N THR A 64 -4.44 3.29 2.17
CA THR A 64 -3.95 3.22 3.55
C THR A 64 -3.46 1.80 3.85
N PRO A 65 -2.38 1.57 4.64
CA PRO A 65 -1.51 2.54 5.30
C PRO A 65 -0.30 3.01 4.47
N SER A 66 0.18 4.23 4.70
CA SER A 66 1.43 4.78 4.13
C SER A 66 2.57 4.83 5.15
N ILE A 67 3.83 4.73 4.67
CA ILE A 67 5.03 4.74 5.54
C ILE A 67 5.14 6.01 6.40
N LEU A 68 4.60 7.12 5.90
CA LEU A 68 4.66 8.44 6.56
C LEU A 68 3.53 8.65 7.56
N GLY A 69 2.66 7.64 7.73
CA GLY A 69 1.42 7.75 8.48
C GLY A 69 0.30 8.36 7.64
N GLY A 70 -0.91 7.81 7.80
CA GLY A 70 -2.12 8.26 7.11
C GLY A 70 -2.28 7.70 5.69
N PRO A 71 -3.27 8.23 4.95
CA PRO A 71 -3.54 7.82 3.57
C PRO A 71 -2.54 8.41 2.57
N SER A 72 -2.27 7.62 1.53
CA SER A 72 -1.60 7.98 0.30
C SER A 72 -2.63 8.31 -0.76
N THR A 73 -2.48 9.44 -1.45
CA THR A 73 -3.43 9.85 -2.48
C THR A 73 -2.89 9.49 -3.86
N VAL A 74 -3.75 8.95 -4.73
CA VAL A 74 -3.42 8.72 -6.13
C VAL A 74 -3.42 10.07 -6.85
N ILE A 75 -2.24 10.48 -7.32
CA ILE A 75 -2.04 11.74 -8.05
C ILE A 75 -2.23 11.57 -9.57
N SER A 76 -2.00 10.38 -10.09
CA SER A 76 -2.25 10.04 -11.49
C SER A 76 -2.73 8.61 -11.55
N ALA A 77 -3.92 8.41 -12.12
CA ALA A 77 -4.56 7.10 -12.21
C ALA A 77 -4.72 6.69 -13.68
N ASP A 78 -5.04 5.42 -13.90
CA ASP A 78 -5.43 4.89 -15.22
C ASP A 78 -4.31 4.93 -16.28
N VAL A 79 -3.07 4.67 -15.84
CA VAL A 79 -1.95 4.46 -16.77
C VAL A 79 -2.06 3.03 -17.31
N GLN A 80 -2.71 2.89 -18.47
CA GLN A 80 -2.84 1.59 -19.13
C GLN A 80 -1.49 1.05 -19.59
N THR A 81 -1.23 -0.19 -19.20
CA THR A 81 -0.11 -0.99 -19.69
C THR A 81 -0.64 -2.30 -20.25
N SER A 82 0.16 -3.01 -21.04
CA SER A 82 -0.25 -4.30 -21.60
C SER A 82 -0.54 -5.38 -20.55
N ASN A 83 -0.08 -5.18 -19.31
CA ASN A 83 -0.14 -6.17 -18.24
C ASN A 83 -0.98 -5.71 -17.04
N GLY A 84 -1.68 -4.57 -17.15
CA GLY A 84 -2.49 -4.03 -16.07
C GLY A 84 -2.61 -2.50 -16.07
N VAL A 85 -3.10 -1.97 -14.95
CA VAL A 85 -3.27 -0.53 -14.72
C VAL A 85 -2.31 -0.06 -13.63
N ILE A 86 -1.57 1.02 -13.92
CA ILE A 86 -0.69 1.66 -12.93
C ILE A 86 -1.38 2.90 -12.36
N HIS A 87 -1.30 3.05 -11.04
CA HIS A 87 -1.73 4.24 -10.31
C HIS A 87 -0.53 4.85 -9.60
N VAL A 88 -0.24 6.11 -9.92
CA VAL A 88 0.81 6.90 -9.27
C VAL A 88 0.27 7.48 -7.97
N VAL A 89 0.94 7.14 -6.88
CA VAL A 89 0.63 7.61 -5.54
C VAL A 89 1.66 8.63 -5.04
N ASP A 90 1.21 9.60 -4.26
CA ASP A 90 2.09 10.61 -3.63
C ASP A 90 2.99 10.01 -2.56
N LYS A 91 2.53 8.94 -1.88
CA LYS A 91 3.24 8.32 -0.77
C LYS A 91 3.39 6.81 -0.94
N VAL A 92 4.52 6.32 -0.46
CA VAL A 92 4.84 4.89 -0.39
C VAL A 92 3.93 4.20 0.64
N LEU A 93 3.48 2.99 0.32
CA LEU A 93 2.68 2.15 1.22
C LEU A 93 3.56 1.57 2.33
N ALA A 94 3.04 1.59 3.57
CA ALA A 94 3.74 1.02 4.73
C ALA A 94 3.73 -0.49 4.66
N LEU A 95 4.90 -1.13 4.68
CA LEU A 95 5.01 -2.58 4.87
C LEU A 95 4.92 -2.92 6.36
N ALA A 96 4.14 -3.92 6.77
CA ALA A 96 4.07 -4.34 8.19
C ALA A 96 5.33 -5.08 8.66
N ALA A 97 6.32 -5.29 7.80
CA ALA A 97 7.67 -5.67 8.21
C ALA A 97 8.54 -4.45 8.60
N LEU A 98 8.21 -3.25 8.10
CA LEU A 98 8.89 -1.99 8.42
C LEU A 98 8.24 -1.29 9.61
N VAL A 99 6.94 -1.49 9.81
CA VAL A 99 6.23 -1.19 11.06
C VAL A 99 6.33 -2.43 11.93
N PRO A 100 6.88 -2.40 13.15
CA PRO A 100 6.90 -3.59 14.00
C PRO A 100 5.47 -4.16 14.11
N PRO A 101 5.28 -5.49 14.00
CA PRO A 101 3.94 -6.07 14.02
C PRO A 101 3.22 -5.58 15.27
N PRO A 102 1.94 -5.21 15.20
CA PRO A 102 1.15 -5.08 16.41
C PRO A 102 1.31 -6.40 17.15
N SER A 103 1.79 -6.33 18.39
CA SER A 103 1.96 -7.48 19.27
C SER A 103 0.79 -8.44 19.04
N PRO A 104 1.03 -9.76 18.87
CA PRO A 104 -0.05 -10.70 18.66
C PRO A 104 -1.14 -10.41 19.71
N PRO A 105 -2.42 -10.29 19.32
CA PRO A 105 -3.47 -10.03 20.27
C PRO A 105 -3.31 -11.05 21.40
N PRO A 106 -3.34 -10.61 22.68
CA PRO A 106 -3.20 -11.53 23.79
C PRO A 106 -4.18 -12.68 23.57
N PRO A 107 -3.75 -13.95 23.69
CA PRO A 107 -4.61 -15.10 23.44
C PRO A 107 -5.90 -14.88 24.23
N ALA A 108 -7.04 -14.93 23.54
CA ALA A 108 -8.35 -14.80 24.17
C ALA A 108 -8.37 -15.72 25.38
N ALA A 109 -8.45 -15.13 26.58
CA ALA A 109 -8.48 -15.87 27.82
C ALA A 109 -9.68 -16.84 27.79
N PRO A 110 -9.48 -18.13 28.18
CA PRO A 110 -10.58 -19.08 28.27
C PRO A 110 -11.57 -18.73 29.39
#